data_AF-A0A4Q5WT11-F1
#
_entry.id   AF-A0A4Q5WT11-F1
#
_cell.length_a   1.000
_cell.length_b   1.000
_cell.length_c   1.000
_cell.angle_alpha   90.00
_cell.angle_beta   90.00
_cell.angle_gamma   90.00
#
_symmetry.space_group_name_H-M   'P 1'
#
loop_
_entity.id
_entity.type
_entity.pdbx_description
1 polymer ?
#
loop_
_entity_poly.entity_id
_entity_poly.type
_entity_poly.pdbx_seq_one_letter_code
_entity_poly.pdbx_strand_id
1 'polypeptide(L)' 'MYNFTNYLSSHDRFGVPGTVEFQINELARKLKLPLEEILMAVQEVGLDRDEIREYIRDRRDRC' A
#
# COMPACT_ATOMS: atom_id res chain seq x y z
N MET A 1 15.77 -1.75 -24.50
CA MET A 1 16.40 -1.62 -23.18
C MET A 1 15.92 -0.31 -22.58
N TYR A 2 14.95 -0.34 -21.67
CA TYR A 2 14.45 0.88 -21.03
C TYR A 2 15.27 1.16 -19.77
N ASN A 3 16.10 2.20 -19.84
CA ASN A 3 16.84 2.75 -18.71
C ASN A 3 15.86 3.42 -17.75
N PHE A 4 15.61 2.79 -16.59
CA PHE A 4 14.95 3.45 -15.47
C PHE A 4 15.99 4.27 -14.72
N THR A 5 16.14 5.52 -15.15
CA THR A 5 16.85 6.56 -14.41
C THR A 5 16.15 6.75 -13.07
N ASN A 6 16.90 6.52 -11.99
CA ASN A 6 16.52 6.75 -10.60
C ASN A 6 15.94 8.15 -10.39
N TYR A 7 14.62 8.30 -10.48
CA TYR A 7 13.90 9.40 -9.84
C TYR A 7 13.72 9.01 -8.36
N LEU A 8 14.80 9.08 -7.59
CA LEU A 8 14.71 9.20 -6.14
C LEU A 8 14.06 10.57 -5.86
N SER A 9 12.74 10.59 -5.89
CA SER A 9 11.96 11.75 -5.52
C SER A 9 12.04 11.89 -4.00
N SER A 10 12.55 13.01 -3.51
CA SER A 10 12.59 13.37 -2.09
C SER A 10 11.19 13.49 -1.43
N HIS A 11 10.13 13.02 -2.12
CA HIS A 11 8.76 12.88 -1.63
C HIS A 11 8.39 11.47 -1.18
N ASP A 12 9.24 10.46 -1.40
CA ASP A 12 8.90 9.06 -1.05
C ASP A 12 9.09 8.83 0.45
N ARG A 13 8.15 9.36 1.26
CA ARG A 13 8.20 9.33 2.74
C ARG A 13 8.19 7.92 3.32
N PHE A 14 7.79 6.93 2.53
CA PHE A 14 7.65 5.52 2.90
C PHE A 14 8.34 4.55 1.93
N GLY A 15 9.25 5.03 1.07
CA GLY A 15 9.94 4.17 0.10
C GLY A 15 9.04 3.64 -1.04
N VAL A 16 7.89 4.26 -1.24
CA VAL A 16 6.97 4.01 -2.35
C VAL A 16 6.85 5.27 -3.20
N PRO A 17 6.78 5.15 -4.54
CA PRO A 17 6.59 6.30 -5.43
C PRO A 17 5.39 7.15 -4.98
N GLY A 18 5.48 8.48 -5.03
CA GLY A 18 4.37 9.36 -4.61
C GLY A 18 2.99 9.07 -5.26
N THR A 19 2.94 8.45 -6.44
CA THR A 19 1.68 7.97 -7.05
C THR A 19 1.05 6.80 -6.27
N VAL A 20 1.89 5.94 -5.71
CA VAL A 20 1.51 4.80 -4.86
C VAL A 20 1.07 5.29 -3.48
N GLU A 21 1.75 6.29 -2.91
CA GLU A 21 1.35 6.88 -1.63
C GLU A 21 -0.09 7.46 -1.69
N PHE A 22 -0.44 8.14 -2.79
CA PHE A 22 -1.81 8.62 -3.00
C PHE A 22 -2.82 7.47 -3.06
N GLN A 23 -2.50 6.39 -3.79
CA GLN A 23 -3.37 5.21 -3.92
C GLN A 23 -3.58 4.51 -2.56
N ILE A 24 -2.53 4.37 -1.76
CA ILE A 24 -2.59 3.78 -0.42
C ILE A 24 -3.47 4.63 0.51
N ASN A 25 -3.30 5.96 0.49
CA ASN A 25 -4.13 6.87 1.28
C ASN A 25 -5.61 6.82 0.87
N GLU A 26 -5.90 6.79 -0.43
CA GLU A 26 -7.26 6.61 -0.95
C GLU A 26 -7.85 5.26 -0.54
N LEU A 27 -7.04 4.19 -0.54
CA LEU A 27 -7.45 2.86 -0.13
C LEU A 27 -7.81 2.82 1.37
N ALA A 28 -6.97 3.41 2.21
CA ALA A 28 -7.19 3.52 3.66
C ALA A 28 -8.52 4.24 3.96
N ARG A 29 -8.80 5.34 3.24
CA ARG A 29 -10.08 6.07 3.35
C ARG A 29 -11.28 5.23 2.93
N LYS A 30 -11.18 4.49 1.82
CA LYS A 30 -12.28 3.64 1.31
C LYS A 30 -12.58 2.47 2.22
N LEU A 31 -11.55 1.82 2.75
CA LEU A 31 -11.69 0.67 3.64
C LEU A 31 -11.96 1.08 5.09
N LYS A 32 -11.79 2.37 5.43
CA LYS A 32 -11.91 2.90 6.80
C LYS A 32 -10.99 2.17 7.79
N LEU A 33 -9.79 1.87 7.32
CA LEU A 33 -8.75 1.17 8.08
C LEU A 33 -7.57 2.09 8.34
N PRO A 34 -6.82 1.86 9.42
CA PRO A 34 -5.60 2.63 9.69
C PRO A 34 -4.59 2.43 8.56
N LEU A 35 -3.88 3.51 8.22
CA LEU A 35 -2.88 3.51 7.15
C LEU A 35 -1.80 2.44 7.35
N GLU A 36 -1.44 2.17 8.61
CA GLU A 36 -0.46 1.14 8.98
C GLU A 36 -0.93 -0.28 8.62
N GLU A 37 -2.20 -0.62 8.84
CA GLU A 37 -2.75 -1.93 8.44
C GLU A 37 -2.73 -2.09 6.93
N ILE A 38 -3.06 -1.02 6.20
CA ILE A 38 -3.02 -1.01 4.73
C ILE A 38 -1.57 -1.16 4.24
N LEU A 39 -0.62 -0.42 4.82
CA LEU A 39 0.80 -0.48 4.43
C LEU A 39 1.38 -1.88 4.66
N MET A 40 1.07 -2.52 5.78
CA MET A 40 1.46 -3.91 6.02
C MET A 40 0.85 -4.85 4.97
N ALA A 41 -0.45 -4.75 4.71
CA ALA A 41 -1.10 -5.59 3.71
C ALA A 41 -0.50 -5.38 2.32
N VAL A 42 -0.23 -4.13 1.93
CA VAL A 42 0.42 -3.79 0.64
C VAL A 42 1.83 -4.40 0.53
N GLN A 43 2.57 -4.48 1.63
CA GLN A 43 3.88 -5.13 1.63
C GLN A 43 3.79 -6.65 1.46
N GLU A 44 2.71 -7.28 1.95
CA GLU A 44 2.53 -8.73 1.93
C GLU A 44 1.92 -9.24 0.62
N VAL A 45 0.90 -8.55 0.10
CA VAL A 45 0.14 -8.98 -1.09
C VAL A 45 0.31 -8.04 -2.30
N GLY A 46 0.93 -6.88 -2.12
CA GLY A 46 1.01 -5.85 -3.17
C GLY A 46 -0.20 -4.93 -3.18
N LEU A 47 -0.33 -4.12 -4.24
CA LEU A 47 -1.32 -3.04 -4.32
C LEU A 47 -2.66 -3.47 -4.92
N ASP A 48 -3.10 -4.69 -4.61
CA ASP A 48 -4.42 -5.19 -5.02
C ASP A 48 -5.44 -4.97 -3.89
N ARG A 49 -6.54 -4.28 -4.19
CA ARG A 49 -7.55 -3.94 -3.19
C ARG A 49 -8.21 -5.17 -2.58
N ASP A 50 -8.54 -6.15 -3.42
CA ASP A 50 -9.33 -7.29 -3.00
C ASP A 50 -8.45 -8.25 -2.18
N GLU A 51 -7.19 -8.44 -2.58
CA GLU A 51 -6.19 -9.17 -1.78
C GLU A 51 -5.87 -8.47 -0.45
N ILE A 52 -5.68 -7.13 -0.45
CA ILE A 52 -5.46 -6.36 0.78
C ILE A 52 -6.63 -6.54 1.75
N ARG A 53 -7.85 -6.47 1.23
CA ARG A 53 -9.06 -6.65 2.04
C ARG A 53 -9.15 -8.06 2.60
N GLU A 54 -8.83 -9.08 1.81
CA GLU A 54 -8.83 -10.47 2.23
C GLU A 54 -7.75 -10.73 3.29
N TYR A 55 -6.53 -10.26 3.06
CA TYR A 55 -5.42 -10.36 4.02
C TYR A 55 -5.78 -9.73 5.37
N ILE A 56 -6.32 -8.52 5.38
CA ILE A 56 -6.69 -7.84 6.63
C ILE A 56 -7.82 -8.57 7.34
N ARG A 57 -8.82 -9.05 6.58
CA ARG A 57 -9.93 -9.81 7.14
C ARG A 57 -9.46 -11.11 7.77
N ASP A 58 -8.69 -11.90 7.04
CA ASP A 58 -8.14 -13.17 7.51
C ASP A 58 -7.22 -12.97 8.73
N ARG A 59 -6.40 -11.91 8.73
CA ARG A 59 -5.58 -11.55 9.90
C ARG A 59 -6.42 -11.19 11.13
N ARG A 60 -7.56 -10.51 10.97
CA ARG A 60 -8.48 -10.18 12.07
C ARG A 60 -9.27 -11.40 12.56
N ASP A 61 -9.67 -12.30 11.67
CA ASP A 61 -10.40 -13.52 12.01
C ASP A 61 -9.51 -14.51 12.80
N ARG A 62 -8.18 -14.39 12.72
CA ARG A 62 -7.20 -15.20 13.46
C ARG A 62 -6.86 -14.68 14.88
N CYS A 63 -7.27 -13.47 15.24
CA CYS A 63 -7.00 -12.83 16.54
C CYS A 63 -8.25 -12.81 17.42
#